data_AF-A0A4Q5YKH3-F1
#
_entry.id   AF-A0A4Q5YKH3-F1
#
_cell.length_a   1.000
_cell.length_b   1.000
_cell.length_c   1.000
_cell.angle_alpha   90.00
_cell.angle_beta   90.00
_cell.angle_gamma   90.00
#
_symmetry.space_group_name_H-M   'P 1'
#
loop_
_entity.id
_entity.type
_entity.pdbx_description
1 polymer ?
#
loop_
_entity_poly.entity_id
_entity_poly.type
_entity_poly.pdbx_seq_one_letter_code
_entity_poly.pdbx_strand_id
1 'polypeptide(L)' 'MTTGTITRYDAVKYKTPTGPQLTCKGWIQEAALRMLLNNLNPDVAERPDDLIVYGGRGKA' A
#
# COMPACT_ATOMS: atom_id res chain seq x y z
N MET A 1 5.24 13.83 28.36
CA MET A 1 4.36 13.34 27.27
C MET A 1 5.27 12.97 26.11
N THR A 2 5.51 11.68 25.87
CA THR A 2 6.48 11.21 24.88
C THR A 2 5.90 11.42 23.48
N THR A 3 6.46 12.37 22.72
CA THR A 3 6.09 12.62 21.33
C THR A 3 6.57 11.44 20.48
N GLY A 4 5.75 10.39 20.37
CA GLY A 4 5.99 9.31 19.43
C GLY A 4 5.88 9.86 18.02
N THR A 5 6.98 9.82 17.26
CA THR A 5 6.98 10.15 15.83
C THR A 5 6.06 9.18 15.11
N ILE A 6 4.89 9.66 14.66
CA ILE A 6 3.99 8.87 13.81
C ILE A 6 4.69 8.73 12.46
N THR A 7 5.25 7.56 12.17
CA THR A 7 5.77 7.23 10.84
C THR A 7 4.59 7.10 9.89
N ARG A 8 4.42 8.06 8.97
CA ARG A 8 3.42 7.99 7.90
C ARG A 8 3.82 6.93 6.87
N TYR A 9 2.82 6.36 6.19
CA TYR A 9 3.05 5.48 5.05
C TYR A 9 3.72 6.29 3.92
N ASP A 10 4.73 5.69 3.28
CA ASP A 10 5.42 6.24 2.12
C ASP A 10 5.04 5.39 0.91
N ALA A 11 4.16 5.94 0.06
CA ALA A 11 3.64 5.26 -1.11
C ALA A 11 4.69 5.00 -2.20
N VAL A 12 5.79 5.76 -2.21
CA VAL A 12 6.88 5.59 -3.17
C VAL A 12 7.81 4.46 -2.74
N LYS A 13 8.01 4.30 -1.43
CA LYS A 13 8.85 3.24 -0.85
C LYS A 13 8.33 1.84 -1.16
N TYR A 14 7.01 1.65 -1.15
CA TYR A 14 6.37 0.33 -1.31
C TYR A 14 5.67 0.20 -2.66
N LYS A 15 6.44 0.01 -3.73
CA LYS A 15 5.89 -0.25 -5.07
C LYS A 15 5.22 -1.61 -5.16
N THR A 16 4.12 -1.69 -5.91
CA THR A 16 3.45 -2.96 -6.25
C THR A 16 4.42 -3.89 -6.99
N PRO A 17 4.70 -5.10 -6.47
CA PRO A 17 5.50 -6.09 -7.16
C PRO A 17 4.85 -6.49 -8.50
N THR A 18 5.67 -6.63 -9.54
CA THR A 18 5.24 -7.06 -10.88
C THR A 18 6.06 -8.27 -11.33
N GLY A 19 5.62 -8.94 -12.41
CA GLY A 19 6.30 -10.12 -12.93
C GLY A 19 6.08 -11.40 -12.08
N PRO A 20 6.75 -12.51 -12.43
CA PRO A 20 6.50 -13.83 -11.85
C PRO A 20 7.23 -14.10 -10.52
N GLN A 21 8.16 -13.24 -10.08
CA GLN A 21 8.90 -13.43 -8.84
C GLN A 21 7.99 -13.16 -7.62
N LEU A 22 8.06 -14.04 -6.61
CA LEU A 22 7.29 -13.93 -5.38
C LEU A 22 8.07 -13.21 -4.28
N THR A 23 7.39 -12.33 -3.55
CA THR A 23 7.87 -11.74 -2.29
C THR A 23 7.38 -12.56 -1.09
N CYS A 24 6.17 -13.11 -1.21
CA CYS A 24 5.54 -13.97 -0.21
C CYS A 24 5.84 -15.46 -0.43
N LYS A 25 5.41 -16.31 0.52
CA LYS A 25 5.63 -17.77 0.47
C LYS A 25 4.81 -18.51 -0.59
N GLY A 26 3.85 -17.84 -1.24
CA GLY A 26 2.96 -18.44 -2.22
C GLY A 26 2.02 -17.42 -2.86
N TRP A 27 1.35 -17.84 -3.92
CA TRP A 27 0.54 -16.96 -4.76
C TRP A 27 -0.66 -16.34 -4.05
N ILE A 28 -1.30 -17.05 -3.13
CA ILE A 28 -2.47 -16.51 -2.41
C ILE A 28 -2.06 -15.31 -1.55
N GLN A 29 -0.95 -15.44 -0.81
CA GLN A 29 -0.46 -14.33 0.02
C GLN A 29 0.12 -13.20 -0.85
N GLU A 30 0.82 -13.56 -1.93
CA GLU A 30 1.36 -12.59 -2.89
C GLU A 30 0.25 -11.77 -3.57
N ALA A 31 -0.85 -12.41 -3.99
CA ALA A 31 -1.96 -11.72 -4.62
C ALA A 31 -2.60 -10.69 -3.67
N ALA A 32 -2.80 -11.06 -2.40
CA ALA A 32 -3.30 -10.14 -1.38
C ALA A 32 -2.35 -8.94 -1.19
N LEU A 33 -1.04 -9.18 -1.10
CA LEU A 33 -0.03 -8.12 -1.02
C LEU A 33 -0.07 -7.20 -2.24
N ARG A 34 -0.11 -7.76 -3.45
CA ARG A 34 -0.12 -6.97 -4.68
C ARG A 34 -1.39 -6.15 -4.82
N MET A 35 -2.55 -6.69 -4.45
CA MET A 35 -3.81 -5.93 -4.45
C MET A 35 -3.81 -4.80 -3.43
N LEU A 36 -3.29 -5.05 -2.21
CA LEU A 36 -3.14 -4.01 -1.20
C LEU A 36 -2.23 -2.87 -1.68
N LEU A 37 -1.03 -3.21 -2.19
CA LEU A 37 -0.09 -2.21 -2.68
C LEU A 37 -0.60 -1.49 -3.94
N ASN A 38 -1.36 -2.19 -4.79
CA ASN A 38 -2.01 -1.55 -5.94
C ASN A 38 -3.07 -0.53 -5.52
N ASN A 39 -3.87 -0.82 -4.50
CA ASN A 39 -4.83 0.13 -3.94
C ASN A 39 -4.15 1.40 -3.39
N LEU A 40 -2.89 1.30 -2.95
CA LEU A 40 -2.11 2.41 -2.40
C LEU A 40 -1.06 2.97 -3.37
N ASN A 41 -1.08 2.55 -4.64
CA ASN A 41 -0.19 3.08 -5.64
C ASN A 41 -0.53 4.56 -5.91
N PRO A 42 0.45 5.49 -5.96
CA PRO A 42 0.22 6.90 -6.31
C PRO A 42 -0.54 7.15 -7.62
N ASP A 43 -0.44 6.24 -8.59
CA ASP A 43 -1.16 6.35 -9.86
C ASP A 43 -2.63 5.85 -9.77
N VAL A 44 -3.03 5.25 -8.65
CA VAL A 44 -4.35 4.62 -8.42
C VAL A 44 -5.13 5.32 -7.31
N ALA A 45 -4.49 5.57 -6.17
CA ALA A 45 -5.12 6.11 -4.96
C ALA A 45 -5.29 7.63 -5.03
N GLU A 46 -6.40 8.16 -4.52
CA GLU A 46 -6.61 9.61 -4.39
C GLU A 46 -5.59 10.25 -3.41
N ARG A 47 -5.32 9.61 -2.25
CA ARG A 47 -4.39 10.10 -1.21
C ARG A 47 -3.70 8.93 -0.49
N PRO A 48 -2.69 8.30 -1.10
CA PRO A 48 -2.08 7.08 -0.58
C PRO A 48 -1.32 7.27 0.74
N ASP A 49 -0.70 8.43 0.99
CA ASP A 49 0.03 8.71 2.24
C ASP A 49 -0.88 8.72 3.49
N ASP A 50 -2.19 8.98 3.27
CA ASP A 50 -3.23 8.90 4.30
C ASP A 50 -4.02 7.57 4.26
N LEU A 51 -3.57 6.65 3.40
CA LEU A 51 -4.15 5.34 3.09
C LEU A 51 -5.51 5.41 2.39
N ILE A 52 -5.87 6.54 1.79
CA ILE A 52 -7.17 6.75 1.15
C ILE A 52 -7.08 6.35 -0.33
N VAL A 53 -7.92 5.40 -0.74
CA VAL A 53 -8.01 4.92 -2.12
C VAL A 53 -8.97 5.81 -2.91
N TYR A 54 -10.23 5.92 -2.46
CA TYR A 54 -11.24 6.76 -3.10
C TYR A 54 -12.40 7.11 -2.16
N GLY A 55 -13.30 7.97 -2.63
CA GLY A 55 -14.54 8.30 -1.93
C GLY A 55 -14.30 9.14 -0.67
N GLY A 56 -13.24 9.95 -0.69
CA GLY A 56 -12.87 10.91 0.36
C GLY A 56 -12.32 10.30 1.65
N ARG A 57 -12.84 9.15 2.10
CA ARG A 57 -12.42 8.46 3.35
C ARG A 57 -12.26 6.95 3.21
N GLY A 58 -12.52 6.36 2.03
CA GLY A 58 -12.35 4.93 1.82
C GLY A 58 -10.87 4.55 1.87
N LYS A 59 -10.49 3.72 2.83
CA LYS A 59 -9.11 3.28 3.03
C LYS A 59 -8.89 1.83 2.66
N ALA A 60 -7.66 1.49 2.31
CA ALA A 60 -7.21 0.11 2.13
C ALA A 60 -6.94 -0.58 3.47
#